data_AF-A0A4R4T6K8-F1
#
_entry.id   AF-A0A4R4T6K8-F1
#
_cell.length_a   1.000
_cell.length_b   1.000
_cell.length_c   1.000
_cell.angle_alpha   90.00
_cell.angle_beta   90.00
_cell.angle_gamma   90.00
#
_symmetry.space_group_name_H-M   'P 1'
#
loop_
_entity.id
_entity.type
_entity.pdbx_description
1 polymer ?
#
loop_
_entity_poly.entity_id
_entity_poly.type
_entity_poly.pdbx_seq_one_letter_code
_entity_poly.pdbx_strand_id
1 'polypeptide(L)' 'MVYEIDGADTADRPRSLCIGVGGVLRIRNVGPEELTATPPGMAVCRYEAGIYNCQLVETGTVSITLTYPNAHTIRVVVR' A
#
# COMPACT_ATOMS: atom_id res chain seq x y z
N MET A 1 7.59 11.76 -2.33
CA MET A 1 8.39 10.53 -2.48
C MET A 1 7.47 9.40 -2.90
N VAL A 2 7.86 8.58 -3.88
CA VAL A 2 7.10 7.40 -4.31
C VAL A 2 7.88 6.15 -3.93
N TYR A 3 7.24 5.23 -3.22
CA TYR A 3 7.76 3.90 -2.94
C TYR A 3 6.95 2.91 -3.77
N GLU A 4 7.61 2.09 -4.58
CA GLU A 4 6.97 1.19 -5.52
C GLU A 4 7.23 -0.27 -5.13
N ILE A 5 6.21 -1.11 -5.24
CA ILE A 5 6.30 -2.57 -5.13
C ILE A 5 5.48 -3.25 -6.22
N ASP A 6 5.83 -4.50 -6.53
CA ASP A 6 4.99 -5.45 -7.22
C ASP A 6 4.12 -6.22 -6.20
N GLY A 7 2.79 -6.08 -6.31
CA GLY A 7 1.86 -6.77 -5.43
C GLY A 7 1.71 -8.26 -5.73
N ALA A 8 2.00 -8.68 -6.97
CA ALA A 8 1.94 -10.08 -7.37
C ALA A 8 3.20 -10.85 -6.94
N ASP A 9 4.37 -10.21 -6.97
CA ASP A 9 5.62 -10.83 -6.52
C ASP A 9 5.66 -11.01 -4.99
N THR A 10 5.76 -12.25 -4.51
CA THR A 10 5.88 -12.55 -3.07
C THR A 10 7.20 -12.09 -2.47
N ALA A 11 8.26 -11.98 -3.26
CA ALA A 11 9.59 -11.57 -2.80
C ALA A 11 9.71 -10.05 -2.64
N ASP A 12 8.93 -9.28 -3.42
CA ASP A 12 8.98 -7.81 -3.42
C ASP A 12 8.05 -7.15 -2.38
N ARG A 13 7.29 -7.96 -1.63
CA ARG A 13 6.33 -7.47 -0.62
C ARG A 13 6.99 -7.31 0.76
N PRO A 14 7.31 -6.08 1.20
CA PRO A 14 7.90 -5.86 2.51
C PRO A 14 6.89 -6.15 3.63
N ARG A 15 7.37 -6.54 4.80
CA ARG A 15 6.51 -6.65 6.00
C ARG A 15 6.23 -5.28 6.64
N SER A 16 7.17 -4.36 6.51
CA SER A 16 7.09 -3.03 7.10
C SER A 16 7.82 -1.99 6.27
N LEU A 17 7.30 -0.77 6.25
CA LEU A 17 7.88 0.39 5.57
C LEU A 17 7.79 1.63 6.47
N CYS A 18 8.72 2.56 6.29
CA CYS A 18 8.66 3.88 6.90
C CYS A 18 8.64 4.93 5.78
N ILE A 19 7.54 5.66 5.67
CA ILE A 19 7.34 6.65 4.60
C ILE A 19 6.90 7.96 5.25
N GLY A 20 7.33 9.11 4.71
CA GLY A 20 6.88 10.41 5.20
C GLY A 20 5.42 10.70 4.84
N VAL A 21 4.73 11.53 5.63
CA VAL A 21 3.42 12.08 5.25
C VAL A 21 3.49 12.73 3.86
N GLY A 22 2.45 12.54 3.05
CA GLY A 22 2.40 12.96 1.65
C GLY A 22 3.15 12.02 0.69
N GLY A 23 3.83 10.99 1.20
CA GLY A 23 4.41 9.93 0.39
C GLY A 23 3.35 9.07 -0.28
N VAL A 24 3.71 8.47 -1.41
CA VAL A 24 2.85 7.56 -2.16
C VAL A 24 3.44 6.16 -2.13
N LEU A 25 2.66 5.20 -1.64
CA LEU A 25 2.91 3.78 -1.86
C LEU A 25 2.21 3.37 -3.15
N ARG A 26 3.00 3.05 -4.19
CA ARG A 26 2.51 2.54 -5.47
C ARG A 26 2.67 1.03 -5.50
N ILE A 27 1.60 0.35 -5.85
CA ILE A 27 1.56 -1.12 -5.88
C ILE A 27 1.04 -1.51 -7.26
N ARG A 28 1.88 -2.16 -8.06
CA ARG A 28 1.53 -2.63 -9.41
C ARG A 28 1.09 -4.08 -9.40
N ASN A 29 0.50 -4.52 -10.51
CA ASN A 29 0.08 -5.91 -10.73
C ASN A 29 -0.91 -6.40 -9.66
N VAL A 30 -1.85 -5.55 -9.29
CA VAL A 30 -2.93 -5.84 -8.33
C VAL A 30 -4.27 -5.64 -9.03
N GLY A 31 -5.22 -6.53 -8.78
CA GLY A 31 -6.59 -6.44 -9.28
C GLY A 31 -7.44 -5.41 -8.53
N PRO A 32 -8.60 -5.03 -9.09
CA PRO A 32 -9.55 -4.19 -8.38
C PRO A 32 -10.01 -4.90 -7.10
N GLU A 33 -10.17 -4.14 -6.01
CA GLU A 33 -10.66 -4.63 -4.70
C GLU A 33 -9.70 -5.57 -3.95
N GLU A 34 -8.50 -5.84 -4.47
CA GLU A 34 -7.51 -6.70 -3.83
C GLU A 34 -6.67 -5.96 -2.76
N LEU A 35 -6.91 -4.67 -2.57
CA LEU A 35 -6.21 -3.83 -1.60
C LEU A 35 -7.17 -3.19 -0.62
N THR A 36 -6.83 -3.28 0.67
CA THR A 36 -7.47 -2.51 1.75
C THR A 36 -6.43 -1.75 2.57
N ALA A 37 -6.78 -0.54 3.01
CA ALA A 37 -5.96 0.29 3.88
C ALA A 37 -6.68 0.54 5.21
N THR A 38 -6.03 0.24 6.34
CA THR A 38 -6.61 0.39 7.68
C THR A 38 -5.67 1.12 8.65
N PRO A 39 -6.18 2.03 9.51
CA PRO A 39 -7.56 2.48 9.56
C PRO A 39 -7.94 3.34 8.34
N PRO A 40 -9.24 3.41 7.99
CA PRO A 40 -9.71 4.27 6.91
C PRO A 40 -9.34 5.73 7.21
N GLY A 41 -9.00 6.48 6.18
CA GLY A 41 -8.60 7.89 6.30
C GLY A 41 -7.10 8.13 6.45
N MET A 42 -6.30 7.13 6.84
CA MET A 42 -4.83 7.28 6.90
C MET A 42 -4.15 7.30 5.52
N ALA A 43 -4.80 6.69 4.53
CA ALA A 43 -4.34 6.66 3.15
C ALA A 43 -5.50 6.86 2.18
N VAL A 44 -5.26 7.61 1.12
CA VAL A 44 -6.17 7.77 -0.02
C VAL A 44 -5.64 6.90 -1.16
N CYS A 45 -6.28 5.77 -1.40
CA CYS A 45 -5.90 4.83 -2.44
C CYS A 45 -6.76 4.99 -3.69
N ARG A 46 -6.12 5.06 -4.85
CA ARG A 46 -6.79 5.10 -6.16
C ARG A 46 -6.29 3.95 -7.02
N TYR A 47 -7.23 3.22 -7.61
CA TYR A 47 -6.95 2.15 -8.55
C TYR A 47 -7.04 2.66 -9.99
N GLU A 48 -6.06 2.33 -10.81
CA GLU A 48 -6.07 2.57 -12.25
C GLU A 48 -5.20 1.53 -12.96
N ALA A 49 -5.78 0.80 -13.92
CA ALA A 49 -5.08 -0.11 -14.82
C ALA A 49 -4.08 -1.08 -14.13
N GLY A 50 -4.50 -1.77 -13.08
CA GLY A 50 -3.67 -2.75 -12.36
C GLY A 50 -2.71 -2.12 -11.33
N ILE A 51 -2.88 -0.84 -11.03
CA ILE A 51 -2.02 -0.08 -10.12
C ILE A 51 -2.87 0.59 -9.05
N TYR A 52 -2.49 0.39 -7.78
CA TYR A 52 -2.93 1.23 -6.68
C TYR A 52 -1.90 2.30 -6.38
N ASN A 53 -2.33 3.56 -6.34
CA ASN A 53 -1.57 4.66 -5.76
C ASN A 53 -2.22 5.05 -4.42
N CYS A 54 -1.55 4.72 -3.32
CA CYS A 54 -1.98 5.05 -1.96
C CYS A 54 -1.16 6.22 -1.42
N GLN A 55 -1.78 7.41 -1.39
CA GLN A 55 -1.17 8.59 -0.76
C GLN A 55 -1.40 8.54 0.75
N LEU A 56 -0.32 8.62 1.52
CA LEU A 56 -0.35 8.65 2.98
C LEU A 56 -0.65 10.08 3.43
N VAL A 57 -1.73 10.27 4.18
CA VAL A 57 -2.26 11.62 4.47
C VAL A 57 -2.12 12.04 5.93
N GLU A 58 -2.01 11.08 6.86
CA GLU A 58 -1.86 11.35 8.29
C GLU A 58 -0.66 10.58 8.87
N THR A 59 -0.02 11.15 9.89
CA THR A 59 1.00 10.46 10.69
C THR A 59 0.40 9.31 11.48
N GLY A 60 1.13 8.22 11.66
CA GLY A 60 0.64 7.05 12.40
C GLY A 60 1.10 5.75 11.78
N THR A 61 0.25 4.71 11.83
CA THR A 61 0.52 3.43 11.17
C THR A 61 -0.69 3.01 10.36
N VAL A 62 -0.48 2.76 9.07
CA VAL A 62 -1.49 2.18 8.18
C VAL A 62 -1.07 0.76 7.79
N SER A 63 -2.02 -0.16 7.88
CA SER A 63 -1.86 -1.53 7.38
C SER A 63 -2.46 -1.61 5.98
N ILE A 64 -1.61 -1.91 5.01
CA ILE A 64 -2.02 -2.16 3.63
C ILE A 64 -2.09 -3.67 3.45
N THR A 65 -3.28 -4.19 3.22
CA THR A 65 -3.51 -5.63 3.06
C THR A 65 -3.82 -5.94 1.60
N LEU A 66 -3.03 -6.84 1.04
CA LEU A 66 -3.20 -7.42 -0.28
C LEU A 66 -3.81 -8.83 -0.11
N THR A 67 -4.79 -9.18 -0.94
CA THR A 67 -5.45 -10.50 -0.89
C THR A 67 -4.92 -11.49 -1.93
N TYR A 68 -4.24 -10.99 -2.98
CA TYR A 68 -3.65 -11.78 -4.07
C TYR A 68 -2.13 -11.59 -4.16
N PRO A 69 -1.37 -12.59 -4.65
CA PRO A 69 -1.75 -14.00 -4.86
C PRO A 69 -1.98 -14.77 -3.56
N ASN A 70 -1.62 -14.17 -2.43
CA ASN A 70 -1.86 -14.67 -1.09
C ASN A 70 -2.02 -13.49 -0.15
N ALA A 71 -2.79 -13.67 0.93
CA ALA A 71 -2.96 -12.65 1.95
C ALA A 71 -1.60 -12.18 2.49
N HIS A 72 -1.35 -10.88 2.40
CA HIS A 72 -0.15 -10.23 2.91
C HIS A 72 -0.47 -8.84 3.44
N THR A 73 0.06 -8.50 4.61
CA THR A 73 -0.13 -7.19 5.21
C THR A 73 1.21 -6.46 5.35
N ILE A 74 1.26 -5.26 4.79
CA ILE A 74 2.38 -4.33 4.89
C ILE A 74 2.05 -3.30 5.97
N ARG A 75 2.87 -3.21 7.01
CA ARG A 75 2.75 -2.14 8.02
C ARG A 75 3.54 -0.91 7.59
N VAL A 76 2.86 0.16 7.24
CA VAL A 76 3.50 1.42 6.87
C VAL A 76 3.43 2.38 8.05
N VAL A 77 4.59 2.68 8.63
CA VAL A 77 4.75 3.75 9.61
C VAL A 77 4.87 5.07 8.85
N VAL A 78 3.95 5.98 9.12
CA VAL A 78 3.89 7.30 8.52
C VAL A 78 4.45 8.32 9.52
N ARG A 79 5.53 8.99 9.13
CA ARG A 79 6.24 9.96 9.98
C ARG A 79 6.30 11.36 9.38
#